data_AF-A0A9D9HVE0-F1
#
_entry.id   AF-A0A9D9HVE0-F1
#
_cell.length_a   1.000
_cell.length_b   1.000
_cell.length_c   1.000
_cell.angle_alpha   90.00
_cell.angle_beta   90.00
_cell.angle_gamma   90.00
#
_symmetry.space_group_name_H-M   'P 1'
#
loop_
_entity.id
_entity.type
_entity.pdbx_description
1 polymer ?
#
loop_
_entity_poly.entity_id
_entity_poly.type
_entity_poly.pdbx_seq_one_letter_code
_entity_poly.pdbx_strand_id
1 'polypeptide(L)'
;MKEKRFYIMTLISILSIILVILSPGNSIRMDGQLSGHPYIWTLLISTFQTISWAILWLPTLILATFIYIPMIGIHIPSCKIWNIKISHYIIFTIITVFLAHIPPTLGLSSVMIGRTANALYFFYILLYFIGVQIIIEKNKERIADFLSFKYTHIICGSATFCFIFLGSLNLESPICTAYMDIISGKAQAYNQQWNNRNHMAQETNSGIVIFNSFDIVPKTIYINDLEDKANAQFCNAYAEYYQLDCQVQTTARHARFTTNFETLFTIGKAMR
;
A
#
# COMPACT_ATOMS: atom_id res chain seq x y z
N MET A 1 26.00 29.74 -8.86
CA MET A 1 25.33 29.41 -7.58
C MET A 1 24.32 28.26 -7.70
N LYS A 2 23.53 28.16 -8.78
CA LYS A 2 22.59 27.03 -9.02
C LYS A 2 23.29 25.68 -9.18
N GLU A 3 24.37 25.63 -9.94
CA GLU A 3 25.14 24.39 -10.16
C GLU A 3 25.74 23.83 -8.86
N LYS A 4 26.34 24.69 -8.02
CA LYS A 4 26.85 24.27 -6.70
C LYS A 4 25.77 23.63 -5.83
N ARG A 5 24.56 24.19 -5.80
CA ARG A 5 23.42 23.61 -5.04
C ARG A 5 22.98 22.26 -5.60
N PHE A 6 22.95 22.13 -6.92
CA PHE A 6 22.65 20.86 -7.58
C PHE A 6 23.67 19.78 -7.19
N TYR A 7 24.96 20.06 -7.31
CA TYR A 7 26.01 19.11 -6.92
C TYR A 7 25.95 18.73 -5.43
N ILE A 8 25.68 19.70 -4.55
CA ILE A 8 25.52 19.42 -3.11
C ILE A 8 24.32 18.48 -2.87
N MET A 9 23.17 18.74 -3.50
CA MET A 9 21.97 17.89 -3.34
C MET A 9 22.18 16.49 -3.92
N THR A 10 22.89 16.38 -5.04
CA THR A 10 23.27 15.10 -5.63
C THR A 10 24.22 14.35 -4.70
N LEU A 11 25.22 15.02 -4.13
CA LEU A 11 26.15 14.43 -3.16
C LEU A 11 25.40 13.92 -1.91
N ILE A 12 24.50 14.74 -1.34
CA ILE A 12 23.68 14.34 -0.19
C ILE A 12 22.82 13.13 -0.53
N SER A 13 22.20 13.11 -1.72
CA SER A 13 21.41 11.96 -2.19
C SER A 13 22.25 10.69 -2.29
N ILE A 14 23.46 10.78 -2.88
CA ILE A 14 24.38 9.64 -3.01
C ILE A 14 24.81 9.14 -1.62
N LEU A 15 25.20 10.04 -0.72
CA LEU A 15 25.57 9.68 0.66
C LEU A 15 24.40 8.99 1.39
N SER A 16 23.18 9.49 1.21
CA SER A 16 21.98 8.89 1.80
C SER A 16 21.72 7.48 1.26
N ILE A 17 21.89 7.27 -0.05
CA ILE A 17 21.79 5.95 -0.68
C ILE A 17 22.84 4.99 -0.11
N ILE A 18 24.09 5.45 0.01
CA ILE A 18 25.19 4.63 0.57
C ILE A 18 24.90 4.24 2.03
N LEU A 19 24.44 5.18 2.87
CA LEU A 19 24.08 4.90 4.26
C LEU A 19 22.99 3.83 4.37
N VAL A 20 22.00 3.88 3.47
CA VAL A 20 20.95 2.84 3.44
C VAL A 20 21.53 1.51 3.02
N ILE A 21 22.30 1.45 1.92
CA ILE A 21 22.89 0.19 1.42
C ILE A 21 23.79 -0.46 2.46
N LEU A 22 24.62 0.32 3.15
CA LEU A 22 25.58 -0.18 4.14
C LEU A 22 24.97 -0.44 5.52
N SER A 23 23.67 -0.19 5.71
CA SER A 23 23.03 -0.44 7.01
C SER A 23 23.04 -1.94 7.35
N PRO A 24 23.44 -2.34 8.57
CA PRO A 24 23.65 -3.75 8.92
C PRO A 24 22.36 -4.58 8.87
N GLY A 25 21.20 -3.95 9.03
CA GLY A 25 19.92 -4.63 8.84
C GLY A 25 19.66 -5.04 7.40
N ASN A 26 20.22 -4.34 6.41
CA ASN A 26 20.04 -4.66 5.00
C ASN A 26 20.92 -5.83 4.56
N SER A 27 22.16 -5.93 5.07
CA SER A 27 23.02 -7.08 4.78
C SER A 27 22.44 -8.39 5.32
N ILE A 28 21.92 -8.41 6.55
CA ILE A 28 21.26 -9.60 7.13
C ILE A 28 20.03 -10.02 6.31
N ARG A 29 19.25 -9.05 5.81
CA ARG A 29 18.06 -9.33 4.97
C ARG A 29 18.43 -9.82 3.56
N MET A 30 19.55 -9.34 3.00
CA MET A 30 20.01 -9.72 1.67
C MET A 30 20.64 -11.11 1.61
N ASP A 31 21.18 -11.63 2.71
CA ASP A 31 21.96 -12.88 2.78
C ASP A 31 21.16 -14.15 2.40
N GLY A 32 19.82 -14.05 2.29
CA GLY A 32 18.94 -15.12 1.82
C GLY A 32 18.02 -14.76 0.65
N GLN A 33 18.18 -13.57 0.04
CA GLN A 33 17.18 -13.01 -0.88
C GLN A 33 17.68 -12.77 -2.31
N LEU A 34 18.99 -12.82 -2.59
CA LEU A 34 19.49 -12.64 -3.96
C LEU A 34 19.01 -13.76 -4.88
N SER A 35 18.05 -13.42 -5.74
CA SER A 35 17.53 -14.36 -6.71
C SER A 35 18.52 -14.61 -7.86
N GLY A 36 18.67 -15.88 -8.24
CA GLY A 36 19.57 -16.30 -9.33
C GLY A 36 19.06 -15.99 -10.75
N HIS A 37 18.13 -15.04 -10.91
CA HIS A 37 17.54 -14.75 -12.22
C HIS A 37 18.42 -13.83 -13.09
N PRO A 38 18.37 -13.99 -14.42
CA PRO A 38 19.12 -13.13 -15.34
C PRO A 38 18.57 -11.70 -15.29
N TYR A 39 19.46 -10.69 -15.33
CA TYR A 39 19.12 -9.27 -15.28
C TYR A 39 18.06 -8.82 -16.32
N ILE A 40 17.99 -9.51 -17.46
CA ILE A 40 17.00 -9.25 -18.51
C ILE A 40 15.57 -9.52 -18.01
N TRP A 41 15.39 -10.57 -17.20
CA TRP A 41 14.10 -10.90 -16.59
C TRP A 41 13.62 -9.77 -15.69
N THR A 42 14.50 -9.23 -14.86
CA THR A 42 14.22 -8.08 -13.98
C THR A 42 13.74 -6.87 -14.78
N LEU A 43 14.39 -6.58 -15.91
CA LEU A 43 14.03 -5.47 -16.79
C LEU A 43 12.62 -5.65 -17.38
N LEU A 44 12.33 -6.85 -17.90
CA LEU A 44 11.03 -7.17 -18.49
C LEU A 44 9.90 -7.07 -17.46
N ILE A 45 10.07 -7.74 -16.32
CA ILE A 45 9.06 -7.76 -15.26
C ILE A 45 8.83 -6.37 -14.69
N SER A 46 9.89 -5.58 -14.45
CA SER A 46 9.75 -4.20 -13.96
C SER A 46 9.01 -3.30 -14.97
N THR A 47 9.20 -3.54 -16.27
CA THR A 47 8.48 -2.81 -17.33
C THR A 47 7.00 -3.15 -17.31
N PHE A 48 6.65 -4.44 -17.28
CA PHE A 48 5.25 -4.88 -17.21
C PHE A 48 4.55 -4.39 -15.93
N GLN A 49 5.24 -4.42 -14.79
CA GLN A 49 4.71 -3.89 -13.54
C GLN A 49 4.42 -2.39 -13.65
N THR A 50 5.35 -1.61 -14.19
CA THR A 50 5.18 -0.16 -14.37
C THR A 50 3.93 0.16 -15.21
N ILE A 51 3.70 -0.60 -16.30
CA ILE A 51 2.51 -0.42 -17.16
C ILE A 51 1.23 -0.86 -16.44
N SER A 52 1.25 -2.05 -15.84
CA SER A 52 0.10 -2.61 -15.12
C SER A 52 -0.37 -1.69 -13.99
N TRP A 53 0.57 -1.09 -13.28
CA TRP A 53 0.27 -0.18 -12.17
C TRP A 53 -0.22 1.18 -12.64
N ALA A 54 0.24 1.66 -13.79
CA ALA A 54 -0.36 2.84 -14.41
C ALA A 54 -1.85 2.60 -14.71
N ILE A 55 -2.21 1.42 -15.23
CA ILE A 55 -3.62 1.04 -15.46
C ILE A 55 -4.41 0.96 -14.16
N LEU A 56 -3.79 0.43 -13.09
CA LEU A 56 -4.44 0.33 -11.77
C LEU A 56 -4.66 1.69 -11.12
N TRP A 57 -3.71 2.62 -11.23
CA TRP A 57 -3.70 3.86 -10.45
C TRP A 57 -4.31 5.06 -11.19
N LEU A 58 -4.11 5.17 -12.50
CA LEU A 58 -4.54 6.34 -13.28
C LEU A 58 -6.05 6.59 -13.24
N PRO A 59 -6.94 5.58 -13.32
CA PRO A 59 -8.39 5.84 -13.31
C PRO A 59 -8.83 6.63 -12.07
N THR A 60 -8.39 6.21 -10.88
CA THR A 60 -8.70 6.88 -9.61
C THR A 60 -8.09 8.29 -9.55
N LEU A 61 -6.87 8.45 -10.04
CA LEU A 61 -6.17 9.74 -10.07
C LEU A 61 -6.79 10.74 -11.07
N ILE A 62 -7.30 10.24 -12.19
CA ILE A 62 -8.04 11.05 -13.17
C ILE A 62 -9.33 11.55 -12.53
N LEU A 63 -10.08 10.69 -11.83
CA LEU A 63 -11.26 11.13 -11.07
C LEU A 63 -10.90 12.19 -10.02
N ALA A 64 -9.81 11.96 -9.29
CA ALA A 64 -9.31 12.92 -8.30
C ALA A 64 -8.88 14.27 -8.93
N THR A 65 -8.43 14.27 -10.19
CA THR A 65 -8.06 15.49 -10.93
C THR A 65 -9.26 16.40 -11.16
N PHE A 66 -10.45 15.84 -11.44
CA PHE A 66 -11.68 16.63 -11.61
C PHE A 66 -12.15 17.31 -10.32
N ILE A 67 -11.74 16.79 -9.15
CA ILE A 67 -11.96 17.43 -7.85
C ILE A 67 -10.85 18.46 -7.59
N TYR A 68 -9.60 18.07 -7.82
CA TYR A 68 -8.42 18.87 -7.52
C TYR A 68 -8.37 20.20 -8.29
N ILE A 69 -8.63 20.18 -9.61
CA ILE A 69 -8.56 21.36 -10.47
C ILE A 69 -9.41 22.52 -9.92
N PRO A 70 -10.75 22.37 -9.73
CA PRO A 70 -11.59 23.46 -9.26
C PRO A 70 -11.35 23.82 -7.79
N MET A 71 -10.98 22.87 -6.93
CA MET A 71 -10.79 23.15 -5.49
C MET A 71 -9.46 23.84 -5.20
N ILE A 72 -8.37 23.35 -5.79
CA ILE A 72 -7.01 23.74 -5.40
C ILE A 72 -6.21 24.23 -6.60
N GLY A 73 -6.20 23.48 -7.71
CA GLY A 73 -5.23 23.66 -8.79
C GLY A 73 -5.25 25.04 -9.45
N ILE A 74 -6.44 25.61 -9.70
CA ILE A 74 -6.58 26.95 -10.29
C ILE A 74 -6.19 28.09 -9.35
N HIS A 75 -6.29 27.86 -8.04
CA HIS A 75 -6.02 28.85 -6.99
C HIS A 75 -4.53 28.93 -6.64
N ILE A 76 -3.73 27.94 -7.06
CA ILE A 76 -2.29 27.95 -6.86
C ILE A 76 -1.66 29.09 -7.70
N PRO A 77 -0.81 29.95 -7.10
CA PRO A 77 -0.14 31.00 -7.83
C PRO A 77 0.91 30.43 -8.79
N SER A 78 1.10 31.16 -9.90
CA SER A 78 2.15 30.84 -10.88
C SER A 78 3.52 30.95 -10.22
N CYS A 79 4.34 29.91 -10.40
CA CYS A 79 5.69 29.79 -9.86
C CYS A 79 6.61 29.13 -10.87
N LYS A 80 7.91 29.43 -10.81
CA LYS A 80 8.92 28.87 -11.73
C LYS A 80 8.98 27.33 -11.71
N ILE A 81 8.58 26.71 -10.60
CA ILE A 81 8.55 25.25 -10.44
C ILE A 81 7.57 24.58 -11.41
N TRP A 82 6.51 25.29 -11.82
CA TRP A 82 5.50 24.78 -12.75
C TRP A 82 5.90 24.96 -14.22
N ASN A 83 6.91 25.78 -14.51
CA ASN A 83 7.39 26.05 -15.87
C ASN A 83 8.41 25.00 -16.35
N ILE A 84 8.06 23.72 -16.21
CA ILE A 84 8.87 22.59 -16.68
C ILE A 84 8.27 22.08 -18.00
N LYS A 85 9.10 21.60 -18.93
CA LYS A 85 8.62 20.95 -20.16
C LYS A 85 7.89 19.65 -19.78
N ILE A 86 6.66 19.46 -20.27
CA ILE A 86 5.83 18.29 -19.95
C ILE A 86 6.58 16.99 -20.29
N SER A 87 7.30 16.95 -21.41
CA SER A 87 8.14 15.80 -21.79
C SER A 87 9.19 15.43 -20.73
N HIS A 88 9.83 16.43 -20.11
CA HIS A 88 10.85 16.18 -19.08
C HIS A 88 10.22 15.62 -17.81
N TYR A 89 9.06 16.16 -17.41
CA TYR A 89 8.28 15.63 -16.30
C TYR A 89 7.83 14.18 -16.55
N ILE A 90 7.32 13.87 -17.74
CA ILE A 90 6.86 12.51 -18.10
C ILE A 90 8.04 11.53 -18.04
N ILE A 91 9.17 11.88 -18.67
CA ILE A 91 10.38 11.03 -18.65
C ILE A 91 10.87 10.81 -17.21
N PHE A 92 10.96 11.88 -16.42
CA PHE A 92 11.37 11.79 -15.02
C PHE A 92 10.44 10.87 -14.20
N THR A 93 9.14 11.01 -14.38
CA THR A 93 8.13 10.21 -13.65
C THR A 93 8.22 8.74 -14.04
N ILE A 94 8.28 8.44 -15.34
CA ILE A 94 8.40 7.06 -15.84
C ILE A 94 9.69 6.41 -15.33
N ILE A 95 10.83 7.11 -15.43
CA ILE A 95 12.11 6.60 -14.94
C ILE A 95 12.05 6.35 -13.43
N THR A 96 11.49 7.29 -12.65
CA THR A 96 11.38 7.15 -11.19
C THR A 96 10.56 5.92 -10.80
N VAL A 97 9.38 5.75 -11.41
CA VAL A 97 8.51 4.60 -11.14
C VAL A 97 9.18 3.30 -11.60
N PHE A 98 9.79 3.30 -12.78
CA PHE A 98 10.49 2.13 -13.31
C PHE A 98 11.64 1.69 -12.42
N LEU A 99 12.51 2.62 -12.00
CA LEU A 99 13.63 2.34 -11.10
C LEU A 99 13.15 1.83 -9.73
N ALA A 100 11.97 2.23 -9.26
CA ALA A 100 11.41 1.73 -8.00
C ALA A 100 10.98 0.25 -8.07
N HIS A 101 10.65 -0.28 -9.25
CA HIS A 101 10.28 -1.68 -9.45
C HIS A 101 11.48 -2.63 -9.56
N ILE A 102 12.66 -2.11 -9.92
CA ILE A 102 13.85 -2.93 -10.15
C ILE A 102 14.33 -3.62 -8.86
N PRO A 103 14.55 -2.94 -7.71
CA PRO A 103 15.11 -3.59 -6.53
C PRO A 103 14.25 -4.74 -5.99
N PRO A 104 12.91 -4.61 -5.84
CA PRO A 104 12.07 -5.72 -5.41
C PRO A 104 12.09 -6.90 -6.39
N THR A 105 12.08 -6.60 -7.70
CA THR A 105 12.09 -7.65 -8.73
C THR A 105 13.43 -8.41 -8.74
N LEU A 106 14.55 -7.70 -8.55
CA LEU A 106 15.89 -8.29 -8.48
C LEU A 106 16.10 -9.09 -7.18
N GLY A 107 15.65 -8.52 -6.06
CA GLY A 107 15.91 -9.05 -4.72
C GLY A 107 14.86 -10.01 -4.17
N LEU A 108 13.69 -10.17 -4.78
CA LEU A 108 12.67 -11.10 -4.27
C LEU A 108 12.10 -12.01 -5.37
N SER A 109 12.57 -11.89 -6.61
CA SER A 109 11.98 -12.54 -7.81
C SER A 109 10.48 -12.30 -7.99
N SER A 110 9.93 -11.33 -7.27
CA SER A 110 8.51 -11.19 -7.08
C SER A 110 8.07 -9.79 -7.43
N VAL A 111 6.78 -9.68 -7.70
CA VAL A 111 6.14 -8.39 -7.86
C VAL A 111 6.23 -7.62 -6.57
N MET A 112 6.43 -6.31 -6.66
CA MET A 112 6.36 -5.44 -5.50
C MET A 112 4.95 -5.54 -4.89
N ILE A 113 4.82 -6.07 -3.68
CA ILE A 113 3.51 -6.30 -3.04
C ILE A 113 3.45 -5.56 -1.70
N GLY A 114 2.23 -5.20 -1.30
CA GLY A 114 1.93 -4.72 0.05
C GLY A 114 2.58 -3.36 0.36
N ARG A 115 3.39 -3.30 1.42
CA ARG A 115 3.89 -2.04 1.99
C ARG A 115 4.73 -1.23 1.01
N THR A 116 5.59 -1.89 0.24
CA THR A 116 6.46 -1.22 -0.73
C THR A 116 5.66 -0.64 -1.89
N ALA A 117 4.61 -1.35 -2.35
CA ALA A 117 3.69 -0.87 -3.37
C ALA A 117 2.95 0.40 -2.89
N ASN A 118 2.46 0.39 -1.65
CA ASN A 118 1.77 1.52 -1.05
C ASN A 118 2.69 2.74 -0.89
N ALA A 119 3.95 2.52 -0.51
CA ALA A 119 4.94 3.59 -0.41
C ALA A 119 5.22 4.22 -1.79
N LEU A 120 5.42 3.40 -2.83
CA LEU A 120 5.58 3.93 -4.19
C LEU A 120 4.34 4.70 -4.65
N TYR A 121 3.14 4.16 -4.38
CA TYR A 121 1.90 4.82 -4.75
C TYR A 121 1.76 6.20 -4.09
N PHE A 122 2.11 6.33 -2.79
CA PHE A 122 2.10 7.60 -2.09
C PHE A 122 2.97 8.66 -2.79
N PHE A 123 4.21 8.32 -3.15
CA PHE A 123 5.08 9.24 -3.89
C PHE A 123 4.57 9.50 -5.30
N TYR A 124 3.98 8.50 -5.95
CA TYR A 124 3.40 8.64 -7.29
C TYR A 124 2.20 9.61 -7.29
N ILE A 125 1.34 9.60 -6.27
CA ILE A 125 0.25 10.57 -6.10
C ILE A 125 0.81 12.00 -6.10
N LEU A 126 1.88 12.25 -5.34
CA LEU A 126 2.51 13.57 -5.29
C LEU A 126 3.08 14.00 -6.65
N LEU A 127 3.84 13.10 -7.30
CA LEU A 127 4.38 13.34 -8.65
C LEU A 127 3.25 13.63 -9.64
N TYR A 128 2.20 12.81 -9.63
CA TYR A 128 1.04 12.96 -10.49
C TYR A 128 0.40 14.35 -10.38
N PHE A 129 0.12 14.82 -9.15
CA PHE A 129 -0.48 16.14 -8.96
C PHE A 129 0.47 17.30 -9.27
N ILE A 130 1.79 17.12 -9.12
CA ILE A 130 2.78 18.06 -9.66
C ILE A 130 2.64 18.14 -11.20
N GLY A 131 2.49 17.00 -11.87
CA GLY A 131 2.23 16.93 -13.31
C GLY A 131 0.95 17.64 -13.73
N VAL A 132 -0.15 17.38 -13.00
CA VAL A 132 -1.43 18.05 -13.20
C VAL A 132 -1.25 19.57 -13.05
N GLN A 133 -0.53 20.04 -12.03
CA GLN A 133 -0.30 21.48 -11.84
C GLN A 133 0.54 22.10 -12.97
N ILE A 134 1.55 21.40 -13.50
CA ILE A 134 2.31 21.83 -14.68
C ILE A 134 1.39 21.97 -15.91
N ILE A 135 0.43 21.05 -16.08
CA ILE A 135 -0.55 21.11 -17.18
C ILE A 135 -1.50 22.30 -16.98
N ILE A 136 -1.97 22.52 -15.75
CA ILE A 136 -2.84 23.65 -15.40
C ILE A 136 -2.17 24.97 -15.74
N GLU A 137 -0.94 25.18 -15.28
CA GLU A 137 -0.20 26.42 -15.49
C GLU A 137 -0.06 26.76 -16.99
N LYS A 138 0.18 25.75 -17.83
CA LYS A 138 0.35 25.94 -19.28
C LYS A 138 -0.95 26.17 -20.03
N ASN A 139 -2.08 25.79 -19.45
CA ASN A 139 -3.40 25.83 -20.10
C ASN A 139 -4.43 26.58 -19.24
N LYS A 140 -3.98 27.53 -18.42
CA LYS A 140 -4.79 28.16 -17.37
C LYS A 140 -6.07 28.81 -17.91
N GLU A 141 -5.95 29.53 -19.02
CA GLU A 141 -7.09 30.18 -19.69
C GLU A 141 -8.11 29.14 -20.17
N ARG A 142 -7.66 28.11 -20.91
CA ARG A 142 -8.53 27.04 -21.42
C ARG A 142 -9.23 26.26 -20.31
N ILE A 143 -8.56 26.07 -19.17
CA ILE A 143 -9.14 25.38 -18.01
C ILE A 143 -10.16 26.27 -17.31
N ALA A 144 -9.90 27.57 -17.19
CA ALA A 144 -10.88 28.52 -16.68
C ALA A 144 -12.13 28.56 -17.57
N ASP A 145 -11.96 28.55 -18.89
CA ASP A 145 -13.07 28.47 -19.85
C ASP A 145 -13.86 27.17 -19.67
N PHE A 146 -13.18 26.03 -19.54
CA PHE A 146 -13.83 24.75 -19.26
C PHE A 146 -14.62 24.77 -17.94
N LEU A 147 -14.08 25.36 -16.88
CA LEU A 147 -14.78 25.47 -15.59
C LEU A 147 -16.00 26.40 -15.64
N SER A 148 -15.98 27.40 -16.52
CA SER A 148 -17.12 28.31 -16.74
C SER A 148 -18.27 27.67 -17.54
N PHE A 149 -18.03 26.52 -18.16
CA PHE A 149 -19.03 25.83 -18.98
C PHE A 149 -20.21 25.31 -18.14
N LYS A 150 -21.43 25.45 -18.66
CA LYS A 150 -22.69 25.20 -17.95
C LYS A 150 -22.76 23.83 -17.27
N TYR A 151 -22.19 22.79 -17.87
CA TYR A 151 -22.30 21.41 -17.37
C TYR A 151 -21.11 20.95 -16.52
N THR A 152 -20.13 21.80 -16.26
CA THR A 152 -18.92 21.39 -15.55
C THR A 152 -19.20 20.97 -14.10
N HIS A 153 -20.18 21.58 -13.44
CA HIS A 153 -20.64 21.14 -12.13
C HIS A 153 -21.19 19.70 -12.13
N ILE A 154 -21.86 19.27 -13.20
CA ILE A 154 -22.36 17.88 -13.34
C ILE A 154 -21.19 16.93 -13.53
N ILE A 155 -20.22 17.29 -14.37
CA ILE A 155 -19.03 16.47 -14.63
C ILE A 155 -18.21 16.31 -13.34
N CYS A 156 -17.88 17.42 -12.66
CA CYS A 156 -17.16 17.39 -11.38
C CYS A 156 -17.96 16.66 -10.30
N GLY A 157 -19.28 16.87 -10.21
CA GLY A 157 -20.15 16.15 -9.27
C GLY A 157 -20.17 14.65 -9.51
N SER A 158 -20.28 14.23 -10.78
CA SER A 158 -20.25 12.81 -11.18
C SER A 158 -18.88 12.18 -10.93
N ALA A 159 -17.80 12.89 -11.25
CA ALA A 159 -16.44 12.43 -10.96
C ALA A 159 -16.20 12.29 -9.46
N THR A 160 -16.73 13.22 -8.65
CA THR A 160 -16.68 13.16 -7.18
C THR A 160 -17.46 11.97 -6.65
N PHE A 161 -18.67 11.76 -7.15
CA PHE A 161 -19.48 10.60 -6.81
C PHE A 161 -18.73 9.30 -7.14
N CYS A 162 -18.23 9.15 -8.36
CA CYS A 162 -17.44 7.98 -8.76
C CYS A 162 -16.19 7.81 -7.89
N PHE A 163 -15.46 8.88 -7.58
CA PHE A 163 -14.27 8.83 -6.74
C PHE A 163 -14.60 8.30 -5.33
N ILE A 164 -15.67 8.83 -4.72
CA ILE A 164 -16.10 8.42 -3.38
C ILE A 164 -16.53 6.95 -3.37
N PHE A 165 -17.37 6.51 -4.32
CA PHE A 165 -17.95 5.17 -4.31
C PHE A 165 -17.03 4.07 -4.87
N LEU A 166 -16.14 4.40 -5.82
CA LEU A 166 -15.14 3.45 -6.32
C LEU A 166 -13.90 3.40 -5.41
N GLY A 167 -13.61 4.49 -4.71
CA GLY A 167 -12.48 4.62 -3.77
C GLY A 167 -12.89 4.34 -2.33
N SER A 168 -13.10 5.40 -1.54
CA SER A 168 -13.21 5.34 -0.08
C SER A 168 -14.41 4.54 0.43
N LEU A 169 -15.56 4.64 -0.23
CA LEU A 169 -16.80 3.97 0.15
C LEU A 169 -17.07 2.68 -0.66
N ASN A 170 -16.08 2.19 -1.41
CA ASN A 170 -16.17 0.86 -1.98
C ASN A 170 -16.37 -0.15 -0.83
N LEU A 171 -17.27 -1.12 -1.00
CA LEU A 171 -17.61 -2.08 0.04
C LEU A 171 -16.38 -2.86 0.52
N GLU A 172 -15.43 -3.16 -0.35
CA GLU A 172 -14.16 -3.84 -0.01
C GLU A 172 -13.01 -2.85 0.26
N SER A 173 -13.29 -1.55 0.46
CA SER A 173 -12.25 -0.58 0.83
C SER A 173 -11.70 -0.89 2.22
N PRO A 174 -10.45 -0.50 2.53
CA PRO A 174 -9.91 -0.64 3.89
C PRO A 174 -10.75 0.06 4.96
N ILE A 175 -11.37 1.20 4.62
CA ILE A 175 -12.24 1.97 5.53
C ILE A 175 -13.50 1.15 5.82
N CYS A 176 -14.22 0.72 4.79
CA CYS A 176 -15.42 -0.10 4.94
C CYS A 176 -15.11 -1.40 5.68
N THR A 177 -13.98 -2.04 5.37
CA THR A 177 -13.52 -3.26 6.06
C THR A 177 -13.32 -3.03 7.56
N ALA A 178 -12.66 -1.93 7.95
CA ALA A 178 -12.47 -1.61 9.36
C ALA A 178 -13.80 -1.40 10.10
N TYR A 179 -14.74 -0.66 9.51
CA TYR A 179 -16.08 -0.50 10.09
C TYR A 179 -16.85 -1.81 10.13
N MET A 180 -16.79 -2.61 9.07
CA MET A 180 -17.47 -3.91 9.00
C MET A 180 -16.92 -4.88 10.04
N ASP A 181 -15.60 -4.93 10.25
CA ASP A 181 -14.99 -5.79 11.27
C ASP A 181 -15.41 -5.41 12.70
N ILE A 182 -15.66 -4.11 12.96
CA ILE A 182 -16.20 -3.61 14.23
C ILE A 182 -17.70 -3.94 14.37
N ILE A 183 -18.52 -3.53 13.39
CA ILE A 183 -19.98 -3.64 13.46
C ILE A 183 -20.43 -5.11 13.46
N SER A 184 -19.75 -5.96 12.70
CA SER A 184 -20.05 -7.40 12.67
C SER A 184 -19.59 -8.17 13.91
N GLY A 185 -18.87 -7.53 14.83
CA GLY A 185 -18.30 -8.18 16.01
C GLY A 185 -17.09 -9.07 15.73
N LYS A 186 -16.59 -9.15 14.48
CA LYS A 186 -15.40 -9.95 14.13
C LYS A 186 -14.17 -9.54 14.92
N ALA A 187 -13.93 -8.24 15.05
CA ALA A 187 -12.79 -7.73 15.81
C ALA A 187 -12.87 -8.13 17.29
N GLN A 188 -14.08 -8.09 17.88
CA GLN A 188 -14.31 -8.51 19.27
C GLN A 188 -14.10 -10.02 19.43
N ALA A 189 -14.66 -10.83 18.54
CA ALA A 189 -14.50 -12.29 18.56
C ALA A 189 -13.03 -12.71 18.42
N TYR A 190 -12.30 -12.07 17.51
CA TYR A 190 -10.87 -12.28 17.35
C TYR A 190 -10.08 -11.91 18.61
N ASN A 191 -10.37 -10.76 19.23
CA ASN A 191 -9.73 -10.34 20.47
C ASN A 191 -9.98 -11.34 21.62
N GLN A 192 -11.19 -11.89 21.72
CA GLN A 192 -11.50 -12.93 22.71
C GLN A 192 -10.70 -14.21 22.46
N GLN A 193 -10.64 -14.69 21.21
CA GLN A 193 -9.84 -15.87 20.86
C GLN A 193 -8.36 -15.66 21.13
N TRP A 194 -7.83 -14.48 20.82
CA TRP A 194 -6.45 -14.10 21.10
C TRP A 194 -6.13 -14.10 22.60
N ASN A 195 -6.97 -13.45 23.41
CA ASN A 195 -6.76 -13.39 24.85
C ASN A 195 -6.87 -14.77 25.52
N ASN A 196 -7.81 -15.59 25.07
CA ASN A 196 -7.94 -16.98 25.55
C ASN A 196 -6.68 -17.78 25.22
N ARG A 197 -6.13 -17.61 24.00
CA ARG A 197 -4.88 -18.25 23.59
C ARG A 197 -3.70 -17.84 24.48
N ASN A 198 -3.56 -16.54 24.71
CA ASN A 198 -2.50 -16.00 25.58
C ASN A 198 -2.62 -16.56 27.00
N HIS A 199 -3.83 -16.63 27.55
CA HIS A 199 -4.08 -17.19 28.87
C HIS A 199 -3.68 -18.68 28.93
N MET A 200 -4.11 -19.49 27.97
CA MET A 200 -3.74 -20.91 27.89
C MET A 200 -2.23 -21.12 27.81
N ALA A 201 -1.53 -20.26 27.07
CA ALA A 201 -0.08 -20.31 26.91
C ALA A 201 0.63 -20.01 28.25
N GLN A 202 0.16 -18.98 28.96
CA GLN A 202 0.74 -18.53 30.24
C GLN A 202 0.47 -19.48 31.40
N GLU A 203 -0.66 -20.21 31.38
CA GLU A 203 -0.96 -21.23 32.39
C GLU A 203 -0.18 -22.53 32.19
N THR A 204 0.38 -22.76 30.99
CA THR A 204 1.10 -23.99 30.67
C THR A 204 2.60 -23.83 30.91
N ASN A 205 3.10 -24.46 31.97
CA ASN A 205 4.50 -24.34 32.39
C ASN A 205 5.47 -25.27 31.66
N SER A 206 5.00 -26.27 30.89
CA SER A 206 5.88 -27.15 30.11
C SER A 206 5.14 -27.89 29.00
N GLY A 207 5.88 -28.31 27.97
CA GLY A 207 5.36 -29.12 26.86
C GLY A 207 4.99 -28.31 25.62
N ILE A 208 4.11 -28.87 24.79
CA ILE A 208 3.63 -28.25 23.55
C ILE A 208 2.15 -27.90 23.74
N VAL A 209 1.81 -26.62 23.60
CA VAL A 209 0.43 -26.13 23.57
C VAL A 209 -0.04 -26.08 22.12
N ILE A 210 -1.14 -26.77 21.84
CA ILE A 210 -1.76 -26.79 20.52
C ILE A 210 -2.99 -25.90 20.55
N PHE A 211 -2.95 -24.81 19.79
CA PHE A 211 -4.08 -23.90 19.64
C PHE A 211 -4.94 -24.30 18.45
N ASN A 212 -6.25 -24.07 18.58
CA ASN A 212 -7.11 -24.04 17.41
C ASN A 212 -6.75 -22.82 16.56
N SER A 213 -6.74 -23.01 15.24
CA SER A 213 -6.68 -21.91 14.27
C SER A 213 -7.82 -20.92 14.51
N PHE A 214 -7.61 -19.63 14.26
CA PHE A 214 -8.69 -18.65 14.35
C PHE A 214 -9.83 -18.96 13.35
N ASP A 215 -11.05 -19.08 13.86
CA ASP A 215 -12.25 -19.32 13.03
C ASP A 215 -12.74 -18.04 12.34
N ILE A 216 -12.61 -16.89 13.03
CA ILE A 216 -13.04 -15.58 12.54
C ILE A 216 -11.84 -14.65 12.53
N VAL A 217 -11.50 -14.17 11.35
CA VAL A 217 -10.30 -13.37 11.12
C VAL A 217 -10.66 -12.03 10.49
N PRO A 218 -10.45 -10.91 11.21
CA PRO A 218 -10.71 -9.57 10.67
C PRO A 218 -9.67 -9.24 9.60
N LYS A 219 -10.14 -8.88 8.41
CA LYS A 219 -9.27 -8.50 7.28
C LYS A 219 -8.42 -7.27 7.60
N THR A 220 -8.86 -6.41 8.53
CA THR A 220 -8.15 -5.18 8.89
C THR A 220 -6.85 -5.43 9.67
N ILE A 221 -6.77 -6.48 10.50
CA ILE A 221 -5.69 -6.65 11.48
C ILE A 221 -4.82 -7.88 11.18
N TYR A 222 -5.40 -8.93 10.60
CA TYR A 222 -4.71 -10.21 10.53
C TYR A 222 -3.70 -10.29 9.40
N ILE A 223 -2.47 -10.69 9.76
CA ILE A 223 -1.33 -10.79 8.84
C ILE A 223 -0.90 -12.24 8.65
N ASN A 224 -0.87 -13.06 9.71
CA ASN A 224 -0.70 -14.52 9.70
C ASN A 224 -0.90 -15.08 11.12
N ASP A 225 -1.31 -16.36 11.24
CA ASP A 225 -1.35 -17.11 12.51
C ASP A 225 -0.02 -17.88 12.71
N LEU A 226 0.17 -18.46 13.90
CA LEU A 226 1.25 -19.39 14.21
C LEU A 226 1.17 -20.63 13.31
N GLU A 227 2.30 -21.24 13.03
CA GLU A 227 2.38 -22.41 12.16
C GLU A 227 1.97 -23.72 12.87
N ASP A 228 1.79 -24.77 12.07
CA ASP A 228 1.45 -26.12 12.52
C ASP A 228 2.63 -26.88 13.14
N LYS A 229 3.81 -26.26 13.17
CA LYS A 229 5.05 -26.81 13.72
C LYS A 229 5.55 -25.92 14.84
N ALA A 230 5.73 -26.53 16.01
CA ALA A 230 6.20 -25.86 17.21
C ALA A 230 7.56 -25.14 17.07
N ASN A 231 8.43 -25.61 16.18
CA ASN A 231 9.76 -25.04 15.94
C ASN A 231 9.82 -24.01 14.82
N ALA A 232 8.67 -23.61 14.27
CA ALA A 232 8.60 -22.62 13.19
C ALA A 232 8.91 -21.20 13.70
N GLN A 233 9.19 -20.29 12.77
CA GLN A 233 9.71 -18.96 13.09
C GLN A 233 8.69 -18.14 13.90
N PHE A 234 7.41 -18.12 13.51
CA PHE A 234 6.42 -17.33 14.27
C PHE A 234 6.07 -17.99 15.60
N CYS A 235 6.05 -19.32 15.70
CA CYS A 235 5.94 -20.05 16.96
C CYS A 235 7.06 -19.69 17.95
N ASN A 236 8.32 -19.72 17.50
CA ASN A 236 9.47 -19.36 18.34
C ASN A 236 9.43 -17.88 18.75
N ALA A 237 9.14 -16.98 17.81
CA ALA A 237 9.04 -15.55 18.08
C ALA A 237 7.90 -15.23 19.08
N TYR A 238 6.78 -15.96 19.01
CA TYR A 238 5.69 -15.83 19.96
C TYR A 238 6.11 -16.30 21.36
N ALA A 239 6.72 -17.48 21.47
CA ALA A 239 7.19 -18.01 22.75
C ALA A 239 8.24 -17.08 23.39
N GLU A 240 9.17 -16.54 22.60
CA GLU A 240 10.18 -15.59 23.06
C GLU A 240 9.56 -14.25 23.50
N TYR A 241 8.64 -13.69 22.70
CA TYR A 241 7.98 -12.43 23.01
C TYR A 241 7.20 -12.48 24.32
N TYR A 242 6.51 -13.58 24.58
CA TYR A 242 5.71 -13.78 25.80
C TYR A 242 6.48 -14.48 26.94
N GLN A 243 7.77 -14.79 26.76
CA GLN A 243 8.62 -15.48 27.73
C GLN A 243 8.00 -16.79 28.24
N LEU A 244 7.52 -17.61 27.32
CA LEU A 244 6.84 -18.87 27.64
C LEU A 244 7.86 -20.01 27.85
N ASP A 245 7.60 -20.83 28.87
CA ASP A 245 8.36 -22.07 29.14
C ASP A 245 7.85 -23.29 28.33
N CYS A 246 6.84 -23.07 27.47
CA CYS A 246 6.26 -24.07 26.60
C CYS A 246 6.44 -23.69 25.12
N GLN A 247 6.42 -24.72 24.26
CA GLN A 247 6.34 -24.51 22.82
C GLN A 247 4.87 -24.36 22.39
N VAL A 248 4.63 -23.60 21.33
CA VAL A 248 3.29 -23.35 20.82
C VAL A 248 3.17 -23.75 19.36
N GLN A 249 2.01 -24.25 18.96
CA GLN A 249 1.67 -24.48 17.55
C GLN A 249 0.17 -24.36 17.32
N THR A 250 -0.25 -24.27 16.07
CA THR A 250 -1.68 -24.29 15.71
C THR A 250 -2.07 -25.56 14.96
N THR A 251 -3.37 -25.83 14.90
CA THR A 251 -3.91 -26.78 13.93
C THR A 251 -3.73 -26.26 12.50
N ALA A 252 -3.38 -27.13 11.54
CA ALA A 252 -3.04 -26.80 10.13
C ALA A 252 -4.17 -26.22 9.25
N ARG A 253 -5.15 -25.53 9.83
CA ARG A 253 -6.28 -24.94 9.10
C ARG A 253 -5.94 -23.51 8.68
N HIS A 254 -6.10 -23.23 7.40
CA HIS A 254 -5.91 -21.88 6.87
C HIS A 254 -7.08 -20.97 7.29
N ALA A 255 -6.74 -19.77 7.78
CA ALA A 255 -7.71 -18.71 8.02
C ALA A 255 -8.51 -18.42 6.74
N ARG A 256 -9.84 -18.46 6.84
CA ARG A 256 -10.73 -18.07 5.75
C ARG A 256 -11.15 -16.61 5.93
N PHE A 257 -10.78 -15.77 4.98
CA PHE A 257 -11.29 -14.39 4.95
C PHE A 257 -12.71 -14.38 4.39
N THR A 258 -13.63 -13.80 5.14
CA THR A 258 -14.99 -13.50 4.67
C THR A 258 -15.02 -12.09 4.09
N THR A 259 -15.65 -11.92 2.94
CA THR A 259 -15.80 -10.59 2.30
C THR A 259 -16.76 -9.71 3.09
N ASN A 260 -16.68 -8.39 2.90
CA ASN A 260 -17.63 -7.47 3.55
C ASN A 260 -19.05 -7.72 3.02
N PHE A 261 -19.17 -8.10 1.74
CA PHE A 261 -20.42 -8.55 1.15
C PHE A 261 -21.00 -9.79 1.85
N GLU A 262 -20.21 -10.86 2.01
CA GLU A 262 -20.65 -12.08 2.72
C GLU A 262 -21.05 -11.78 4.17
N THR A 263 -20.32 -10.87 4.81
CA THR A 263 -20.59 -10.42 6.19
C THR A 263 -21.95 -9.74 6.28
N LEU A 264 -22.20 -8.75 5.42
CA LEU A 264 -23.49 -8.05 5.35
C LEU A 264 -24.64 -9.01 5.06
N PHE A 265 -24.43 -9.94 4.13
CA PHE A 265 -25.44 -10.94 3.78
C PHE A 265 -25.78 -11.84 4.97
N THR A 266 -24.78 -12.24 5.75
CA THR A 266 -24.96 -13.09 6.94
C THR A 266 -25.69 -12.33 8.05
N ILE A 267 -25.31 -11.08 8.31
CA ILE A 267 -26.00 -10.21 9.28
C ILE A 267 -27.46 -10.00 8.85
N GLY A 268 -27.69 -9.71 7.57
CA GLY A 268 -29.03 -9.52 7.01
C GLY A 268 -29.92 -10.76 7.14
N LYS A 269 -29.34 -11.96 7.00
CA LYS A 269 -30.05 -13.22 7.27
C LYS A 269 -30.39 -13.41 8.75
N ALA A 270 -29.48 -13.05 9.65
CA ALA A 270 -29.68 -13.21 11.10
C ALA A 270 -30.71 -12.25 11.69
N MET A 271 -31.00 -11.13 11.02
CA MET A 271 -32.02 -10.16 11.43
C MET A 271 -33.44 -10.50 10.93
N ARG A 272 -33.60 -11.52 10.07
CA ARG A 272 -34.91 -12.04 9.65
C ARG A 272 -35.34 -13.16 10.58
#